data_AF-A0A8C4VB98-F1
#
_entry.id   AF-A0A8C4VB98-F1
#
_cell.length_a   1.000
_cell.length_b   1.000
_cell.length_c   1.000
_cell.angle_alpha   90.00
_cell.angle_beta   90.00
_cell.angle_gamma   90.00
#
_symmetry.space_group_name_H-M   'P 1'
#
loop_
_entity.id
_entity.type
_entity.pdbx_description
1 polymer ?
#
loop_
_entity_poly.entity_id
_entity_poly.type
_entity_poly.pdbx_seq_one_letter_code
_entity_poly.pdbx_strand_id
1 'polypeptide(L)'
;MGGSGQAVGNRGGAGAAMARWRVPVVDVQSDNFTELWPSMVLALRTATFVAVDTELSGLGARKSLLSPCIEERYKAVCSAARSRSVLSLGVACFRQLPEKPQNTYLCQIYNLTLLCMEDYVVEPQSVQFLVQHGFDFNKQYSQGIPYHKGNDKGNENQSQSVRGFFLELIRAKKPLILHNGLIDLVFLYQCFYAHLPDSLGTFTTDLSEMFPAGIYDTKYASEFETRFVASYLEYAYKKCKRENCKLKDSNGQHLTVEFCHYPANMSRYIDYRHCSLEEESHNTGRGNKVPVCEKFSAYGWCPKGVKCLQSHNIDLIIDEDDKLGEQKRKKRKQKWKRWKNTEEPTKVFEQEGSGRETEQVQNGEEGPPRKQSCYEPVAATELEEITCNSEGKSLEENSMDAEAEISSDTSAQWEKDVGSTEGTAAQAAAAVSPSAEGNASGSDQAEAKPEVPTGMGSVHHPDIPETEAACATEKEKETHGPPSQGGTHRAGFDAFMTGYIMAYVWMLKKGKNMDMGAGPWLPDCHNKLYLSGKSVPLQIAKSLFSKSSKAHSQKMKLAWASG
;
A
#
# COMPACT_ATOMS: atom_id res chain seq x y z
N MET A 1 30.44 -57.09 -46.62
CA MET A 1 30.89 -55.68 -46.66
C MET A 1 29.65 -54.81 -46.81
N GLY A 2 29.48 -53.68 -46.13
CA GLY A 2 30.29 -53.13 -45.05
C GLY A 2 29.99 -51.64 -44.78
N GLY A 3 29.80 -51.27 -43.51
CA GLY A 3 29.69 -49.88 -43.02
C GLY A 3 28.24 -49.35 -42.93
N SER A 4 27.68 -48.87 -41.81
CA SER A 4 28.14 -48.15 -40.59
C SER A 4 27.96 -46.62 -40.67
N GLY A 5 26.94 -46.11 -39.98
CA GLY A 5 26.79 -44.71 -39.59
C GLY A 5 26.35 -44.64 -38.13
N GLN A 6 27.04 -43.85 -37.30
CA GLN A 6 26.90 -43.90 -35.83
C GLN A 6 25.78 -43.01 -35.29
N ALA A 7 25.27 -43.37 -34.11
CA ALA A 7 24.39 -42.51 -33.34
C ALA A 7 25.19 -41.42 -32.60
N VAL A 8 24.67 -40.19 -32.58
CA VAL A 8 25.09 -39.13 -31.64
C VAL A 8 23.86 -38.69 -30.85
N GLY A 9 23.71 -39.20 -29.64
CA GLY A 9 22.58 -38.87 -28.76
C GLY A 9 22.80 -37.52 -28.08
N ASN A 10 22.21 -36.45 -28.62
CA ASN A 10 22.30 -35.12 -28.01
C ASN A 10 21.42 -35.02 -26.75
N ARG A 11 22.02 -35.28 -25.58
CA ARG A 11 21.38 -35.03 -24.26
C ARG A 11 21.36 -33.53 -23.95
N GLY A 12 20.57 -32.77 -24.71
CA GLY A 12 20.24 -31.39 -24.37
C GLY A 12 19.59 -31.32 -22.99
N GLY A 13 20.22 -30.62 -22.05
CA GLY A 13 19.75 -30.54 -20.67
C GLY A 13 18.40 -29.81 -20.58
N ALA A 14 17.44 -30.40 -19.87
CA ALA A 14 16.16 -29.78 -19.58
C ALA A 14 16.31 -28.66 -18.53
N GLY A 15 16.94 -27.55 -18.92
CA GLY A 15 16.82 -26.29 -18.20
C GLY A 15 15.38 -25.83 -18.28
N ALA A 16 14.63 -25.96 -17.18
CA ALA A 16 13.22 -25.56 -17.12
C ALA A 16 13.10 -24.04 -17.23
N ALA A 17 12.97 -23.53 -18.45
CA ALA A 17 12.73 -22.12 -18.73
C ALA A 17 11.39 -21.71 -18.09
N MET A 18 11.43 -21.13 -16.89
CA MET A 18 10.26 -20.56 -16.24
C MET A 18 9.61 -19.57 -17.21
N ALA A 19 8.37 -19.83 -17.61
CA ALA A 19 7.67 -18.98 -18.56
C ALA A 19 7.69 -17.52 -18.05
N ARG A 20 8.22 -16.61 -18.88
CA ARG A 20 8.35 -15.18 -18.56
C ARG A 20 6.98 -14.49 -18.54
N TRP A 21 6.25 -14.66 -17.43
CA TRP A 21 4.94 -14.04 -17.22
C TRP A 21 5.09 -12.55 -16.99
N ARG A 22 4.51 -11.75 -17.89
CA ARG A 22 4.33 -10.31 -17.76
C ARG A 22 2.92 -10.04 -17.24
N VAL A 23 2.82 -9.21 -16.21
CA VAL A 23 1.56 -8.84 -15.57
C VAL A 23 1.15 -7.46 -16.07
N PRO A 24 0.05 -7.33 -16.82
CA PRO A 24 -0.45 -6.03 -17.27
C PRO A 24 -1.14 -5.31 -16.12
N VAL A 25 -0.56 -4.18 -15.70
CA VAL A 25 -1.15 -3.20 -14.78
C VAL A 25 -1.69 -2.04 -15.60
N VAL A 26 -2.98 -1.74 -15.50
CA VAL A 26 -3.60 -0.61 -16.22
C VAL A 26 -3.42 0.67 -15.40
N ASP A 27 -2.65 1.62 -15.92
CA ASP A 27 -2.41 2.94 -15.32
C ASP A 27 -3.63 3.85 -15.56
N VAL A 28 -4.44 4.05 -14.53
CA VAL A 28 -5.67 4.84 -14.57
C VAL A 28 -5.41 6.27 -14.08
N GLN A 29 -5.82 7.25 -14.87
CA GLN A 29 -5.43 8.66 -14.79
C GLN A 29 -6.63 9.56 -15.13
N SER A 30 -6.52 10.88 -14.89
CA SER A 30 -7.60 11.84 -15.15
C SER A 30 -8.08 11.88 -16.62
N ASP A 31 -7.21 11.51 -17.57
CA ASP A 31 -7.52 11.47 -19.01
C ASP A 31 -8.31 10.22 -19.44
N ASN A 32 -8.15 9.09 -18.74
CA ASN A 32 -8.73 7.79 -19.12
C ASN A 32 -9.75 7.21 -18.12
N PHE A 33 -9.86 7.78 -16.91
CA PHE A 33 -10.72 7.27 -15.84
C PHE A 33 -12.19 7.11 -16.26
N THR A 34 -12.73 8.10 -16.99
CA THR A 34 -14.10 8.10 -17.53
C THR A 34 -14.34 6.98 -18.56
N GLU A 35 -13.35 6.69 -19.40
CA GLU A 35 -13.42 5.63 -20.43
C GLU A 35 -13.30 4.24 -19.78
N LEU A 36 -12.41 4.09 -18.81
CA LEU A 36 -12.15 2.82 -18.11
C LEU A 36 -13.21 2.48 -17.04
N TRP A 37 -13.99 3.46 -16.58
CA TRP A 37 -14.99 3.30 -15.51
C TRP A 37 -15.91 2.07 -15.68
N PRO A 38 -16.55 1.80 -16.84
CA PRO A 38 -17.42 0.64 -17.00
C PRO A 38 -16.66 -0.69 -16.88
N SER A 39 -15.41 -0.75 -17.35
CA SER A 39 -14.53 -1.91 -17.26
C SER A 39 -14.13 -2.18 -15.80
N MET A 40 -13.74 -1.14 -15.08
CA MET A 40 -13.36 -1.20 -13.66
C MET A 40 -14.53 -1.64 -12.77
N VAL A 41 -15.73 -1.09 -12.99
CA VAL A 41 -16.94 -1.48 -12.23
C VAL A 41 -17.38 -2.90 -12.58
N LEU A 42 -17.26 -3.34 -13.84
CA LEU A 42 -17.53 -4.73 -14.23
C LEU A 42 -16.52 -5.71 -13.60
N ALA A 43 -15.24 -5.32 -13.48
CA ALA A 43 -14.21 -6.10 -12.80
C ALA A 43 -14.58 -6.34 -11.32
N LEU A 44 -14.91 -5.28 -10.58
CA LEU A 44 -15.36 -5.35 -9.19
C LEU A 44 -16.58 -6.26 -9.02
N ARG A 45 -17.62 -6.07 -9.85
CA ARG A 45 -18.88 -6.82 -9.75
C ARG A 45 -18.72 -8.30 -10.11
N THR A 46 -17.86 -8.64 -11.08
CA THR A 46 -17.65 -10.04 -11.52
C THR A 46 -16.50 -10.76 -10.82
N ALA A 47 -15.71 -10.08 -9.99
CA ALA A 47 -14.68 -10.69 -9.16
C ALA A 47 -15.23 -11.75 -8.19
N THR A 48 -14.37 -12.71 -7.83
CA THR A 48 -14.54 -13.61 -6.69
C THR A 48 -14.07 -12.92 -5.41
N PHE A 49 -12.95 -12.20 -5.47
CA PHE A 49 -12.43 -11.31 -4.41
C PHE A 49 -11.67 -10.13 -5.03
N VAL A 50 -11.46 -9.07 -4.26
CA VAL A 50 -10.69 -7.89 -4.70
C VAL A 50 -9.56 -7.63 -3.72
N ALA A 51 -8.33 -7.52 -4.23
CA ALA A 51 -7.17 -7.11 -3.46
C ALA A 51 -6.85 -5.63 -3.70
N VAL A 52 -6.44 -4.92 -2.65
CA VAL A 52 -6.09 -3.48 -2.70
C VAL A 52 -4.81 -3.19 -1.90
N ASP A 53 -4.13 -2.12 -2.31
CA ASP A 53 -2.85 -1.64 -1.76
C ASP A 53 -2.71 -0.12 -2.03
N THR A 54 -1.95 0.64 -1.22
CA THR A 54 -1.87 2.11 -1.34
C THR A 54 -0.46 2.70 -1.22
N GLU A 55 -0.08 3.57 -2.17
CA GLU A 55 1.10 4.44 -2.03
C GLU A 55 0.69 5.72 -1.29
N LEU A 56 1.44 6.10 -0.26
CA LEU A 56 1.06 7.16 0.69
C LEU A 56 2.12 8.28 0.78
N SER A 57 1.69 9.53 0.94
CA SER A 57 2.60 10.69 1.07
C SER A 57 3.47 10.67 2.33
N GLY A 58 3.12 9.82 3.28
CA GLY A 58 3.81 9.60 4.55
C GLY A 58 3.06 8.58 5.39
N LEU A 59 3.73 8.02 6.41
CA LEU A 59 3.14 7.08 7.37
C LEU A 59 2.98 7.69 8.76
N GLY A 60 3.75 8.72 9.11
CA GLY A 60 3.80 9.28 10.44
C GLY A 60 4.84 8.63 11.36
N ALA A 61 4.85 9.04 12.63
CA ALA A 61 5.89 8.65 13.58
C ALA A 61 5.91 7.13 13.85
N ARG A 62 6.96 6.45 13.36
CA ARG A 62 7.13 4.97 13.47
C ARG A 62 6.95 4.41 14.88
N LYS A 63 7.35 5.16 15.92
CA LYS A 63 7.14 4.78 17.34
C LYS A 63 5.66 4.64 17.68
N SER A 64 4.81 5.56 17.21
CA SER A 64 3.37 5.58 17.47
C SER A 64 2.62 4.52 16.64
N LEU A 65 3.04 4.31 15.38
CA LEU A 65 2.52 3.22 14.52
C LEU A 65 2.78 1.82 15.09
N LEU A 66 3.75 1.70 16.01
CA LEU A 66 4.09 0.46 16.69
C LEU A 66 3.67 0.44 18.17
N SER A 67 2.83 1.38 18.65
CA SER A 67 2.42 1.41 20.06
C SER A 67 1.88 0.05 20.54
N PRO A 68 2.24 -0.41 21.75
CA PRO A 68 1.64 -1.59 22.38
C PRO A 68 0.13 -1.43 22.64
N CYS A 69 -0.38 -0.21 22.76
CA CYS A 69 -1.81 0.09 22.84
C CYS A 69 -2.41 0.16 21.43
N ILE A 70 -3.50 -0.58 21.16
CA ILE A 70 -4.10 -0.64 19.80
C ILE A 70 -4.88 0.65 19.53
N GLU A 71 -5.47 1.23 20.56
CA GLU A 71 -6.28 2.44 20.54
C GLU A 71 -5.41 3.69 20.30
N GLU A 72 -4.22 3.76 20.92
CA GLU A 72 -3.20 4.78 20.59
C GLU A 72 -2.68 4.60 19.17
N ARG A 73 -2.36 3.36 18.77
CA ARG A 73 -1.89 3.04 17.42
C ARG A 73 -2.92 3.48 16.38
N TYR A 74 -4.20 3.17 16.60
CA TYR A 74 -5.31 3.62 15.77
C TYR A 74 -5.39 5.15 15.71
N LYS A 75 -5.34 5.85 16.84
CA LYS A 75 -5.31 7.33 16.88
C LYS A 75 -4.11 7.92 16.11
N ALA A 76 -2.94 7.29 16.19
CA ALA A 76 -1.74 7.70 15.44
C ALA A 76 -1.91 7.52 13.93
N VAL A 77 -2.44 6.37 13.47
CA VAL A 77 -2.75 6.14 12.04
C VAL A 77 -3.86 7.10 11.57
N CYS A 78 -4.86 7.41 12.41
CA CYS A 78 -5.90 8.40 12.09
C CYS A 78 -5.33 9.82 11.91
N SER A 79 -4.43 10.23 12.80
CA SER A 79 -3.71 11.51 12.68
C SER A 79 -2.89 11.57 11.38
N ALA A 80 -2.20 10.47 11.04
CA ALA A 80 -1.50 10.35 9.77
C ALA A 80 -2.46 10.48 8.57
N ALA A 81 -3.52 9.67 8.51
CA ALA A 81 -4.48 9.63 7.40
C ALA A 81 -5.26 10.95 7.21
N ARG A 82 -5.52 11.71 8.29
CA ARG A 82 -6.15 13.04 8.18
C ARG A 82 -5.21 14.07 7.53
N SER A 83 -3.91 14.07 7.88
CA SER A 83 -2.96 15.08 7.39
C SER A 83 -2.18 14.71 6.12
N ARG A 84 -2.04 13.42 5.80
CA ARG A 84 -1.31 12.91 4.60
C ARG A 84 -2.31 12.63 3.45
N SER A 85 -1.84 12.04 2.36
CA SER A 85 -2.67 11.68 1.19
C SER A 85 -2.32 10.28 0.65
N VAL A 86 -3.26 9.70 -0.09
CA VAL A 86 -3.03 8.56 -0.98
C VAL A 86 -2.57 9.12 -2.32
N LEU A 87 -1.43 8.66 -2.81
CA LEU A 87 -0.83 9.09 -4.07
C LEU A 87 -1.17 8.13 -5.22
N SER A 88 -1.35 6.85 -4.90
CA SER A 88 -1.81 5.82 -5.84
C SER A 88 -2.61 4.74 -5.12
N LEU A 89 -3.65 4.23 -5.78
CA LEU A 89 -4.49 3.13 -5.30
C LEU A 89 -4.40 1.95 -6.27
N GLY A 90 -3.89 0.82 -5.77
CA GLY A 90 -3.88 -0.45 -6.47
C GLY A 90 -5.18 -1.21 -6.27
N VAL A 91 -5.75 -1.75 -7.35
CA VAL A 91 -6.93 -2.63 -7.30
C VAL A 91 -6.74 -3.81 -8.23
N ALA A 92 -6.66 -5.02 -7.67
CA ALA A 92 -6.56 -6.27 -8.41
C ALA A 92 -7.83 -7.11 -8.20
N CYS A 93 -8.65 -7.23 -9.24
CA CYS A 93 -9.88 -8.02 -9.27
C CYS A 93 -9.57 -9.45 -9.73
N PHE A 94 -9.80 -10.44 -8.88
CA PHE A 94 -9.56 -11.86 -9.18
C PHE A 94 -10.91 -12.57 -9.39
N ARG A 95 -11.20 -12.98 -10.63
CA ARG A 95 -12.41 -13.74 -11.01
C ARG A 95 -12.05 -15.19 -11.28
N GLN A 96 -12.54 -16.11 -10.45
CA GLN A 96 -12.40 -17.55 -10.70
C GLN A 96 -13.13 -17.93 -12.00
N LEU A 97 -12.53 -18.81 -12.81
CA LEU A 97 -13.10 -19.31 -14.06
C LEU A 97 -13.55 -20.78 -13.88
N PRO A 98 -14.87 -21.07 -13.72
CA PRO A 98 -15.35 -22.42 -13.45
C PRO A 98 -15.19 -23.39 -14.62
N GLU A 99 -15.14 -22.85 -15.85
CA GLU A 99 -15.00 -23.59 -17.12
C GLU A 99 -13.55 -24.08 -17.37
N LYS A 100 -12.61 -23.69 -16.52
CA LYS A 100 -11.17 -23.97 -16.66
C LYS A 100 -10.68 -24.85 -15.49
N PRO A 101 -9.45 -25.42 -15.57
CA PRO A 101 -8.90 -26.26 -14.51
C PRO A 101 -9.03 -25.62 -13.12
N GLN A 102 -9.33 -26.44 -12.13
CA GLN A 102 -9.67 -25.97 -10.78
C GLN A 102 -8.55 -25.07 -10.23
N ASN A 103 -8.94 -23.89 -9.73
CA ASN A 103 -8.05 -22.80 -9.31
C ASN A 103 -7.43 -21.99 -10.48
N THR A 104 -8.12 -21.86 -11.60
CA THR A 104 -7.84 -20.82 -12.62
C THR A 104 -8.58 -19.51 -12.30
N TYR A 105 -7.89 -18.37 -12.40
CA TYR A 105 -8.46 -17.02 -12.22
C TYR A 105 -8.12 -16.09 -13.38
N LEU A 106 -9.10 -15.34 -13.88
CA LEU A 106 -8.86 -14.12 -14.67
C LEU A 106 -8.56 -12.97 -13.72
N CYS A 107 -7.49 -12.23 -13.97
CA CYS A 107 -7.08 -11.06 -13.19
C CYS A 107 -7.15 -9.78 -14.02
N GLN A 108 -7.80 -8.76 -13.46
CA GLN A 108 -7.83 -7.39 -13.98
C GLN A 108 -7.22 -6.47 -12.93
N ILE A 109 -6.19 -5.71 -13.30
CA ILE A 109 -5.33 -4.98 -12.36
C ILE A 109 -5.24 -3.53 -12.80
N TYR A 110 -5.54 -2.63 -11.87
CA TYR A 110 -5.58 -1.19 -12.09
C TYR A 110 -4.68 -0.49 -11.07
N ASN A 111 -3.92 0.50 -11.52
CA ASN A 111 -3.17 1.43 -10.68
C ASN A 111 -3.73 2.84 -10.91
N LEU A 112 -4.59 3.31 -10.00
CA LEU A 112 -5.16 4.65 -10.07
C LEU A 112 -4.15 5.66 -9.54
N THR A 113 -3.61 6.52 -10.38
CA THR A 113 -2.79 7.67 -9.95
C THR A 113 -3.71 8.77 -9.44
N LEU A 114 -3.51 9.26 -8.21
CA LEU A 114 -4.46 10.12 -7.51
C LEU A 114 -3.85 11.46 -7.11
N LEU A 115 -4.65 12.53 -7.10
CA LEU A 115 -4.26 13.85 -6.64
C LEU A 115 -5.21 14.36 -5.55
N CYS A 116 -4.66 14.67 -4.37
CA CYS A 116 -5.43 15.25 -3.28
C CYS A 116 -5.56 16.76 -3.49
N MET A 117 -6.80 17.27 -3.56
CA MET A 117 -7.11 18.68 -3.80
C MET A 117 -7.19 19.53 -2.52
N GLU A 118 -6.74 18.98 -1.40
CA GLU A 118 -6.66 19.61 -0.08
C GLU A 118 -5.22 19.48 0.43
N ASP A 119 -4.73 20.47 1.18
CA ASP A 119 -3.38 20.47 1.73
C ASP A 119 -3.02 19.14 2.43
N TYR A 120 -1.81 18.65 2.15
CA TYR A 120 -1.32 17.41 2.74
C TYR A 120 0.18 17.48 3.07
N VAL A 121 0.53 16.81 4.16
CA VAL A 121 1.91 16.62 4.60
C VAL A 121 2.58 15.56 3.75
N VAL A 122 3.79 15.86 3.28
CA VAL A 122 4.67 14.97 2.54
C VAL A 122 5.87 14.62 3.43
N GLU A 123 6.20 13.34 3.56
CA GLU A 123 7.38 12.87 4.29
C GLU A 123 8.54 12.62 3.32
N PRO A 124 9.66 13.35 3.41
CA PRO A 124 10.75 13.23 2.44
C PRO A 124 11.33 11.81 2.31
N GLN A 125 11.33 11.03 3.39
CA GLN A 125 11.77 9.63 3.37
C GLN A 125 10.81 8.73 2.57
N SER A 126 9.50 8.96 2.64
CA SER A 126 8.50 8.23 1.85
C SER A 126 8.57 8.60 0.38
N VAL A 127 8.69 9.90 0.04
CA VAL A 127 8.86 10.32 -1.36
C VAL A 127 10.19 9.82 -1.93
N GLN A 128 11.29 9.86 -1.17
CA GLN A 128 12.56 9.30 -1.63
C GLN A 128 12.46 7.79 -1.90
N PHE A 129 11.75 7.04 -1.04
CA PHE A 129 11.48 5.62 -1.28
C PHE A 129 10.63 5.40 -2.54
N LEU A 130 9.58 6.19 -2.75
CA LEU A 130 8.70 6.10 -3.93
C LEU A 130 9.46 6.41 -5.23
N VAL A 131 10.26 7.48 -5.26
CA VAL A 131 11.12 7.80 -6.42
C VAL A 131 12.13 6.68 -6.69
N GLN A 132 12.72 6.07 -5.66
CA GLN A 132 13.65 4.94 -5.81
C GLN A 132 13.00 3.69 -6.44
N HIS A 133 11.67 3.54 -6.34
CA HIS A 133 10.92 2.45 -6.97
C HIS A 133 10.16 2.89 -8.24
N GLY A 134 10.48 4.09 -8.78
CA GLY A 134 9.95 4.55 -10.06
C GLY A 134 8.54 5.15 -10.01
N PHE A 135 8.13 5.68 -8.85
CA PHE A 135 6.92 6.51 -8.78
C PHE A 135 7.14 7.86 -9.48
N ASP A 136 6.31 8.16 -10.47
CA ASP A 136 6.37 9.42 -11.23
C ASP A 136 5.45 10.49 -10.62
N PHE A 137 6.07 11.43 -9.89
CA PHE A 137 5.37 12.57 -9.31
C PHE A 137 4.97 13.63 -10.35
N ASN A 138 5.67 13.75 -11.49
CA ASN A 138 5.27 14.67 -12.55
C ASN A 138 3.95 14.21 -13.17
N LYS A 139 3.85 12.90 -13.45
CA LYS A 139 2.61 12.23 -13.88
C LYS A 139 1.51 12.36 -12.82
N GLN A 140 1.84 12.26 -11.52
CA GLN A 140 0.87 12.45 -10.46
C GLN A 140 0.27 13.87 -10.43
N TYR A 141 1.10 14.92 -10.47
CA TYR A 141 0.62 16.30 -10.41
C TYR A 141 -0.04 16.78 -11.72
N SER A 142 0.27 16.18 -12.87
CA SER A 142 -0.32 16.55 -14.17
C SER A 142 -1.53 15.70 -14.59
N GLN A 143 -1.58 14.42 -14.19
CA GLN A 143 -2.58 13.44 -14.67
C GLN A 143 -3.24 12.64 -13.53
N GLY A 144 -3.01 13.00 -12.26
CA GLY A 144 -3.66 12.37 -11.12
C GLY A 144 -5.16 12.67 -11.04
N ILE A 145 -5.96 11.65 -10.72
CA ILE A 145 -7.41 11.77 -10.58
C ILE A 145 -7.72 12.57 -9.30
N PRO A 146 -8.44 13.71 -9.38
CA PRO A 146 -8.66 14.60 -8.24
C PRO A 146 -9.61 13.98 -7.21
N TYR A 147 -9.31 14.16 -5.92
CA TYR A 147 -10.19 13.79 -4.82
C TYR A 147 -10.08 14.72 -3.59
N HIS A 148 -11.08 14.63 -2.70
CA HIS A 148 -11.20 15.37 -1.44
C HIS A 148 -11.41 14.40 -0.27
N LYS A 149 -10.85 14.70 0.91
CA LYS A 149 -10.91 13.83 2.08
C LYS A 149 -12.20 14.06 2.89
N GLY A 150 -12.49 13.15 3.82
CA GLY A 150 -13.54 13.32 4.82
C GLY A 150 -14.94 12.99 4.31
N ASN A 151 -15.93 13.69 4.84
CA ASN A 151 -17.35 13.51 4.48
C ASN A 151 -17.66 14.08 3.08
N ASP A 152 -18.75 13.60 2.48
CA ASP A 152 -19.21 14.12 1.19
C ASP A 152 -19.58 15.60 1.29
N LYS A 153 -19.09 16.39 0.34
CA LYS A 153 -19.47 17.78 0.15
C LYS A 153 -20.77 17.81 -0.67
N GLY A 154 -21.74 18.65 -0.27
CA GLY A 154 -23.13 18.59 -0.77
C GLY A 154 -23.36 18.78 -2.28
N ASN A 155 -22.30 19.03 -3.06
CA ASN A 155 -22.33 19.18 -4.52
C ASN A 155 -21.64 18.01 -5.26
N GLU A 156 -21.35 16.87 -4.60
CA GLU A 156 -20.72 15.67 -5.21
C GLU A 156 -21.67 14.89 -6.16
N ASN A 157 -22.21 15.58 -7.17
CA ASN A 157 -23.07 15.04 -8.22
C ASN A 157 -22.31 14.22 -9.30
N GLN A 158 -20.98 14.10 -9.19
CA GLN A 158 -20.18 13.28 -10.11
C GLN A 158 -20.31 11.79 -9.77
N SER A 159 -21.10 11.09 -10.60
CA SER A 159 -21.27 9.63 -10.54
C SER A 159 -19.97 8.85 -10.79
N GLN A 160 -19.00 9.46 -11.49
CA GLN A 160 -17.69 8.90 -11.77
C GLN A 160 -16.61 9.69 -11.02
N SER A 161 -16.30 9.25 -9.80
CA SER A 161 -15.30 9.87 -8.91
C SER A 161 -14.58 8.78 -8.11
N VAL A 162 -13.41 9.06 -7.55
CA VAL A 162 -12.66 8.07 -6.72
C VAL A 162 -13.50 7.62 -5.51
N ARG A 163 -14.27 8.54 -4.92
CA ARG A 163 -15.24 8.28 -3.85
C ARG A 163 -16.37 7.37 -4.33
N GLY A 164 -16.92 7.63 -5.52
CA GLY A 164 -17.90 6.75 -6.19
C GLY A 164 -17.34 5.35 -6.49
N PHE A 165 -16.09 5.24 -6.92
CA PHE A 165 -15.44 3.95 -7.20
C PHE A 165 -15.24 3.12 -5.92
N PHE A 166 -14.88 3.77 -4.81
CA PHE A 166 -14.83 3.12 -3.50
C PHE A 166 -16.21 2.66 -3.01
N LEU A 167 -17.28 3.40 -3.32
CA LEU A 167 -18.66 2.94 -3.08
C LEU A 167 -19.06 1.76 -3.97
N GLU A 168 -18.58 1.67 -5.22
CA GLU A 168 -18.78 0.48 -6.07
C GLU A 168 -18.03 -0.75 -5.55
N LEU A 169 -16.83 -0.58 -4.97
CA LEU A 169 -16.10 -1.66 -4.28
C LEU A 169 -16.91 -2.22 -3.09
N ILE A 170 -17.53 -1.34 -2.29
CA ILE A 170 -18.43 -1.72 -1.18
C ILE A 170 -19.69 -2.41 -1.71
N ARG A 171 -20.34 -1.85 -2.75
CA ARG A 171 -21.54 -2.42 -3.38
C ARG A 171 -21.32 -3.81 -3.99
N ALA A 172 -20.11 -4.08 -4.49
CA ALA A 172 -19.77 -5.39 -5.03
C ALA A 172 -19.80 -6.53 -3.99
N LYS A 173 -19.77 -6.20 -2.68
CA LYS A 173 -19.91 -7.16 -1.55
C LYS A 173 -18.96 -8.37 -1.66
N LYS A 174 -17.74 -8.14 -2.14
CA LYS A 174 -16.68 -9.16 -2.29
C LYS A 174 -15.79 -9.22 -1.05
N PRO A 175 -15.10 -10.36 -0.79
CA PRO A 175 -13.99 -10.41 0.14
C PRO A 175 -12.93 -9.37 -0.24
N LEU A 176 -12.53 -8.54 0.72
CA LEU A 176 -11.50 -7.51 0.56
C LEU A 176 -10.16 -8.02 1.09
N ILE A 177 -9.13 -8.02 0.25
CA ILE A 177 -7.82 -8.61 0.57
C ILE A 177 -6.76 -7.51 0.65
N LEU A 178 -5.97 -7.48 1.72
CA LEU A 178 -4.85 -6.54 1.90
C LEU A 178 -3.60 -7.27 2.42
N HIS A 179 -2.50 -6.53 2.61
CA HIS A 179 -1.28 -7.02 3.26
C HIS A 179 -0.86 -6.06 4.39
N ASN A 180 -0.90 -6.48 5.65
CA ASN A 180 -0.68 -5.59 6.82
C ASN A 180 -1.67 -4.39 6.85
N GLY A 181 -2.88 -4.59 6.32
CA GLY A 181 -3.75 -3.55 5.74
C GLY A 181 -4.45 -2.58 6.69
N LEU A 182 -4.03 -2.48 7.96
CA LEU A 182 -4.62 -1.54 8.92
C LEU A 182 -4.42 -0.08 8.49
N ILE A 183 -3.26 0.26 7.90
CA ILE A 183 -2.97 1.63 7.46
C ILE A 183 -3.82 1.96 6.24
N ASP A 184 -3.82 1.09 5.23
CA ASP A 184 -4.61 1.21 4.01
C ASP A 184 -6.09 1.41 4.32
N LEU A 185 -6.69 0.59 5.19
CA LEU A 185 -8.11 0.72 5.55
C LEU A 185 -8.43 2.07 6.21
N VAL A 186 -7.53 2.61 7.03
CA VAL A 186 -7.71 3.92 7.69
C VAL A 186 -7.54 5.07 6.68
N PHE A 187 -6.60 4.96 5.73
CA PHE A 187 -6.43 5.93 4.64
C PHE A 187 -7.57 5.88 3.61
N LEU A 188 -7.98 4.70 3.16
CA LEU A 188 -9.14 4.46 2.28
C LEU A 188 -10.41 5.07 2.88
N TYR A 189 -10.67 4.84 4.17
CA TYR A 189 -11.81 5.41 4.88
C TYR A 189 -11.73 6.94 4.89
N GLN A 190 -10.60 7.53 5.31
CA GLN A 190 -10.45 8.98 5.44
C GLN A 190 -10.41 9.73 4.09
N CYS A 191 -9.90 9.10 3.03
CA CYS A 191 -9.76 9.74 1.73
C CYS A 191 -11.01 9.55 0.85
N PHE A 192 -11.64 8.38 0.89
CA PHE A 192 -12.68 8.01 -0.10
C PHE A 192 -14.05 7.72 0.50
N TYR A 193 -14.19 7.68 1.84
CA TYR A 193 -15.46 7.34 2.50
C TYR A 193 -15.99 8.46 3.39
N ALA A 194 -15.41 8.71 4.56
CA ALA A 194 -15.92 9.64 5.56
C ALA A 194 -14.81 10.12 6.51
N HIS A 195 -15.09 11.10 7.40
CA HIS A 195 -14.18 11.36 8.52
C HIS A 195 -14.08 10.15 9.44
N LEU A 196 -12.84 9.75 9.75
CA LEU A 196 -12.55 8.60 10.61
C LEU A 196 -13.22 8.71 11.99
N PRO A 197 -13.86 7.64 12.51
CA PRO A 197 -14.37 7.61 13.87
C PRO A 197 -13.26 7.77 14.90
N ASP A 198 -13.50 8.50 15.99
CA ASP A 198 -12.48 8.72 17.03
C ASP A 198 -12.26 7.49 17.95
N SER A 199 -13.12 6.47 17.83
CA SER A 199 -12.97 5.18 18.52
C SER A 199 -12.71 4.03 17.54
N LEU A 200 -11.77 3.15 17.90
CA LEU A 200 -11.44 1.94 17.15
C LEU A 200 -12.67 1.01 17.02
N GLY A 201 -13.48 0.87 18.07
CA GLY A 201 -14.66 0.00 18.06
C GLY A 201 -15.76 0.45 17.09
N THR A 202 -15.94 1.76 16.88
CA THR A 202 -16.82 2.26 15.81
C THR A 202 -16.20 1.99 14.44
N PHE A 203 -14.90 2.18 14.25
CA PHE A 203 -14.22 1.89 12.98
C PHE A 203 -14.27 0.40 12.60
N THR A 204 -14.04 -0.53 13.54
CA THR A 204 -14.20 -1.98 13.26
C THR A 204 -15.65 -2.37 13.01
N THR A 205 -16.61 -1.67 13.64
CA THR A 205 -18.04 -1.84 13.38
C THR A 205 -18.38 -1.39 11.95
N ASP A 206 -18.01 -0.17 11.58
CA ASP A 206 -18.24 0.40 10.24
C ASP A 206 -17.61 -0.50 9.16
N LEU A 207 -16.34 -0.91 9.32
CA LEU A 207 -15.68 -1.84 8.40
C LEU A 207 -16.38 -3.20 8.30
N SER A 208 -16.87 -3.76 9.42
CA SER A 208 -17.59 -5.05 9.41
C SER A 208 -18.93 -4.99 8.68
N GLU A 209 -19.54 -3.79 8.62
CA GLU A 209 -20.77 -3.54 7.85
C GLU A 209 -20.46 -3.19 6.39
N MET A 210 -19.36 -2.48 6.10
CA MET A 210 -18.91 -2.17 4.74
C MET A 210 -18.55 -3.43 3.94
N PHE A 211 -17.89 -4.41 4.57
CA PHE A 211 -17.34 -5.60 3.89
C PHE A 211 -17.92 -6.91 4.45
N PRO A 212 -19.21 -7.20 4.19
CA PRO A 212 -19.92 -8.34 4.80
C PRO A 212 -19.44 -9.72 4.33
N ALA A 213 -18.67 -9.79 3.24
CA ALA A 213 -18.00 -11.02 2.77
C ALA A 213 -16.61 -11.23 3.39
N GLY A 214 -16.20 -10.35 4.31
CA GLY A 214 -14.98 -10.45 5.09
C GLY A 214 -13.80 -9.64 4.57
N ILE A 215 -12.96 -9.18 5.50
CA ILE A 215 -11.64 -8.59 5.23
C ILE A 215 -10.56 -9.62 5.59
N TYR A 216 -9.54 -9.73 4.74
CA TYR A 216 -8.49 -10.75 4.83
C TYR A 216 -7.10 -10.12 4.72
N ASP A 217 -6.23 -10.39 5.70
CA ASP A 217 -4.84 -9.93 5.69
C ASP A 217 -3.89 -11.06 5.29
N THR A 218 -3.21 -10.90 4.16
CA THR A 218 -2.28 -11.88 3.61
C THR A 218 -0.99 -12.01 4.42
N LYS A 219 -0.65 -11.01 5.24
CA LYS A 219 0.48 -11.11 6.19
C LYS A 219 0.11 -12.00 7.37
N TYR A 220 -1.13 -11.90 7.85
CA TYR A 220 -1.67 -12.85 8.83
C TYR A 220 -1.71 -14.27 8.25
N ALA A 221 -2.25 -14.44 7.04
CA ALA A 221 -2.25 -15.74 6.36
C ALA A 221 -0.82 -16.32 6.18
N SER A 222 0.16 -15.48 5.85
CA SER A 222 1.56 -15.90 5.64
C SER A 222 2.26 -16.35 6.92
N GLU A 223 2.04 -15.67 8.05
CA GLU A 223 2.67 -16.03 9.32
C GLU A 223 1.94 -17.18 10.05
N PHE A 224 0.61 -17.23 10.00
CA PHE A 224 -0.17 -18.18 10.80
C PHE A 224 -0.64 -19.43 10.02
N GLU A 225 -1.07 -19.29 8.75
CA GLU A 225 -1.62 -20.42 7.97
C GLU A 225 -0.57 -21.18 7.18
N THR A 226 0.28 -20.48 6.42
CA THR A 226 1.39 -21.13 5.68
C THR A 226 2.67 -21.24 6.51
N ARG A 227 2.77 -20.47 7.61
CA ARG A 227 3.90 -20.46 8.56
C ARG A 227 5.24 -20.22 7.86
N PHE A 228 5.25 -19.23 6.97
CA PHE A 228 6.47 -18.75 6.30
C PHE A 228 7.46 -18.14 7.31
N VAL A 229 8.76 -18.18 6.96
CA VAL A 229 9.86 -17.70 7.84
C VAL A 229 9.93 -16.17 7.87
N ALA A 230 9.49 -15.52 6.79
CA ALA A 230 9.24 -14.08 6.72
C ALA A 230 7.87 -13.83 6.06
N SER A 231 7.26 -12.68 6.38
CA SER A 231 5.87 -12.36 6.01
C SER A 231 5.73 -11.00 5.33
N TYR A 232 6.80 -10.42 4.77
CA TYR A 232 6.70 -9.23 3.90
C TYR A 232 6.29 -9.62 2.48
N LEU A 233 5.60 -8.69 1.79
CA LEU A 233 4.83 -8.95 0.57
C LEU A 233 5.62 -9.68 -0.53
N GLU A 234 6.77 -9.14 -0.94
CA GLU A 234 7.53 -9.75 -2.05
C GLU A 234 8.08 -11.15 -1.70
N TYR A 235 8.51 -11.38 -0.45
CA TYR A 235 8.90 -12.73 0.01
C TYR A 235 7.70 -13.68 -0.03
N ALA A 236 6.57 -13.29 0.53
CA ALA A 236 5.38 -14.13 0.56
C ALA A 236 4.89 -14.46 -0.87
N TYR A 237 4.89 -13.47 -1.77
CA TYR A 237 4.55 -13.65 -3.17
C TYR A 237 5.53 -14.58 -3.89
N LYS A 238 6.84 -14.32 -3.82
CA LYS A 238 7.86 -15.18 -4.45
C LYS A 238 7.86 -16.59 -3.88
N LYS A 239 7.62 -16.76 -2.58
CA LYS A 239 7.48 -18.05 -1.91
C LYS A 239 6.27 -18.83 -2.46
N CYS A 240 5.08 -18.21 -2.49
CA CYS A 240 3.88 -18.78 -3.10
C CYS A 240 4.11 -19.16 -4.58
N LYS A 241 4.67 -18.24 -5.38
CA LYS A 241 4.97 -18.46 -6.81
C LYS A 241 5.92 -19.64 -7.02
N ARG A 242 7.03 -19.70 -6.27
CA ARG A 242 8.03 -20.79 -6.32
C ARG A 242 7.44 -22.14 -5.96
N GLU A 243 6.62 -22.22 -4.91
CA GLU A 243 5.95 -23.46 -4.52
C GLU A 243 4.86 -23.87 -5.52
N ASN A 244 4.11 -22.91 -6.07
CA ASN A 244 3.13 -23.16 -7.11
C ASN A 244 3.77 -23.72 -8.40
N CYS A 245 4.97 -23.26 -8.76
CA CYS A 245 5.75 -23.89 -9.84
C CYS A 245 6.13 -25.32 -9.48
N LYS A 246 6.70 -25.59 -8.28
CA LYS A 246 7.00 -26.97 -7.83
C LYS A 246 5.77 -27.89 -7.86
N LEU A 247 4.57 -27.38 -7.56
CA LEU A 247 3.30 -28.12 -7.66
C LEU A 247 2.90 -28.37 -9.12
N LYS A 248 3.03 -27.36 -10.00
CA LYS A 248 2.76 -27.50 -11.43
C LYS A 248 3.70 -28.51 -12.11
N ASP A 249 4.99 -28.42 -11.83
CA ASP A 249 6.03 -29.31 -12.41
C ASP A 249 5.89 -30.77 -11.94
N SER A 250 5.18 -31.01 -10.83
CA SER A 250 4.82 -32.34 -10.32
C SER A 250 3.39 -32.78 -10.67
N ASN A 251 2.71 -32.06 -11.58
CA ASN A 251 1.30 -32.27 -11.96
C ASN A 251 0.31 -32.27 -10.77
N GLY A 252 0.67 -31.62 -9.67
CA GLY A 252 -0.21 -31.39 -8.53
C GLY A 252 -1.24 -30.28 -8.77
N GLN A 253 -2.17 -30.12 -7.82
CA GLN A 253 -3.11 -29.00 -7.81
C GLN A 253 -2.32 -27.68 -7.70
N HIS A 254 -2.47 -26.79 -8.67
CA HIS A 254 -1.73 -25.54 -8.78
C HIS A 254 -2.64 -24.39 -9.23
N LEU A 255 -2.29 -23.18 -8.80
CA LEU A 255 -2.95 -21.92 -9.15
C LEU A 255 -2.53 -21.53 -10.57
N THR A 256 -3.52 -21.22 -11.42
CA THR A 256 -3.31 -20.63 -12.73
C THR A 256 -3.94 -19.24 -12.76
N VAL A 257 -3.23 -18.26 -13.31
CA VAL A 257 -3.73 -16.90 -13.52
C VAL A 257 -3.69 -16.59 -15.00
N GLU A 258 -4.72 -15.92 -15.48
CA GLU A 258 -4.86 -15.39 -16.84
C GLU A 258 -5.14 -13.88 -16.77
N PHE A 259 -4.86 -13.17 -17.85
CA PHE A 259 -5.07 -11.71 -17.93
C PHE A 259 -5.91 -11.37 -19.16
N CYS A 260 -6.60 -10.22 -19.11
CA CYS A 260 -7.28 -9.69 -20.28
C CYS A 260 -6.28 -9.37 -21.41
N HIS A 261 -6.71 -9.62 -22.65
CA HIS A 261 -6.02 -9.09 -23.82
C HIS A 261 -6.53 -7.68 -24.05
N TYR A 262 -5.61 -6.72 -24.15
CA TYR A 262 -5.94 -5.31 -24.35
C TYR A 262 -5.60 -4.87 -25.79
N PRO A 263 -6.40 -3.98 -26.40
CA PRO A 263 -6.15 -3.48 -27.75
C PRO A 263 -4.93 -2.53 -27.80
N ALA A 264 -4.32 -2.40 -28.98
CA ALA A 264 -3.05 -1.69 -29.14
C ALA A 264 -3.08 -0.20 -28.76
N ASN A 265 -4.24 0.46 -28.87
CA ASN A 265 -4.43 1.85 -28.44
C ASN A 265 -4.29 2.03 -26.91
N MET A 266 -4.55 0.99 -26.12
CA MET A 266 -4.35 1.02 -24.66
C MET A 266 -2.88 0.81 -24.24
N SER A 267 -1.97 0.45 -25.15
CA SER A 267 -0.57 0.09 -24.82
C SER A 267 0.15 1.13 -23.95
N ARG A 268 -0.06 2.42 -24.22
CA ARG A 268 0.51 3.55 -23.43
C ARG A 268 0.03 3.63 -21.98
N TYR A 269 -1.06 2.93 -21.64
CA TYR A 269 -1.64 2.83 -20.30
C TYR A 269 -1.43 1.46 -19.66
N ILE A 270 -0.64 0.55 -20.25
CA ILE A 270 -0.43 -0.81 -19.73
C ILE A 270 1.03 -1.01 -19.37
N ASP A 271 1.30 -0.94 -18.07
CA ASP A 271 2.60 -1.27 -17.50
C ASP A 271 2.72 -2.79 -17.35
N TYR A 272 3.55 -3.41 -18.20
CA TYR A 272 3.85 -4.84 -18.13
C TYR A 272 4.94 -5.12 -17.10
N ARG A 273 4.56 -5.30 -15.83
CA ARG A 273 5.48 -5.68 -14.75
C ARG A 273 5.98 -7.13 -14.93
N HIS A 274 7.27 -7.35 -14.73
CA HIS A 274 7.89 -8.67 -14.86
C HIS A 274 7.89 -9.42 -13.51
N CYS A 275 7.32 -10.62 -13.47
CA CYS A 275 7.24 -11.43 -12.23
C CYS A 275 8.57 -12.04 -11.75
N SER A 276 9.66 -11.79 -12.48
CA SER A 276 11.02 -12.06 -12.07
C SER A 276 11.83 -10.83 -12.44
N LEU A 277 12.59 -10.26 -11.50
CA LEU A 277 13.76 -9.47 -11.85
C LEU A 277 14.70 -10.35 -12.68
N GLU A 278 15.46 -9.74 -13.59
CA GLU A 278 16.30 -10.51 -14.48
C GLU A 278 17.38 -11.27 -13.70
N GLU A 279 17.66 -12.50 -14.12
CA GLU A 279 18.90 -13.16 -13.74
C GLU A 279 20.04 -12.38 -14.41
N GLU A 280 20.60 -11.41 -13.69
CA GLU A 280 21.93 -10.88 -14.01
C GLU A 280 22.85 -12.10 -14.19
N SER A 281 23.29 -12.32 -15.43
CA SER A 281 23.89 -13.58 -15.84
C SER A 281 25.35 -13.68 -15.39
N HIS A 282 25.55 -13.68 -14.07
CA HIS A 282 26.78 -14.02 -13.38
C HIS A 282 27.06 -15.52 -13.49
N ASN A 283 27.26 -15.94 -14.75
CA ASN A 283 27.88 -17.20 -15.12
C ASN A 283 29.40 -17.12 -14.86
N THR A 284 29.76 -16.85 -13.60
CA THR A 284 31.13 -16.75 -13.10
C THR A 284 31.38 -17.87 -12.11
N GLY A 285 32.23 -18.83 -12.51
CA GLY A 285 32.49 -20.02 -11.71
C GLY A 285 33.18 -19.71 -10.38
N ARG A 286 32.67 -20.30 -9.29
CA ARG A 286 33.38 -20.46 -8.00
C ARG A 286 33.92 -19.15 -7.39
N GLY A 287 33.18 -18.05 -7.52
CA GLY A 287 33.42 -16.79 -6.81
C GLY A 287 32.67 -16.69 -5.46
N ASN A 288 33.11 -15.77 -4.60
CA ASN A 288 32.59 -15.56 -3.24
C ASN A 288 31.06 -15.47 -3.18
N LYS A 289 30.42 -16.37 -2.41
CA LYS A 289 29.02 -16.22 -2.02
C LYS A 289 28.88 -15.07 -1.02
N VAL A 290 28.36 -13.94 -1.48
CA VAL A 290 27.97 -12.83 -0.60
C VAL A 290 26.89 -13.32 0.38
N PRO A 291 27.09 -13.23 1.71
CA PRO A 291 26.11 -13.72 2.67
C PRO A 291 24.83 -12.88 2.61
N VAL A 292 23.69 -13.53 2.86
CA VAL A 292 22.37 -12.88 2.97
C VAL A 292 22.36 -11.87 4.12
N CYS A 293 21.70 -10.73 3.92
CA CYS A 293 21.51 -9.73 4.98
C CYS A 293 20.40 -10.18 5.92
N GLU A 294 20.73 -10.51 7.18
CA GLU A 294 19.76 -10.99 8.17
C GLU A 294 18.59 -10.03 8.41
N LYS A 295 18.87 -8.71 8.48
CA LYS A 295 17.83 -7.68 8.71
C LYS A 295 16.84 -7.62 7.53
N PHE A 296 17.34 -7.64 6.29
CA PHE A 296 16.48 -7.70 5.09
C PHE A 296 15.75 -9.05 4.99
N SER A 297 16.44 -10.15 5.28
CA SER A 297 15.93 -11.53 5.25
C SER A 297 14.79 -11.77 6.25
N ALA A 298 14.73 -11.02 7.35
CA ALA A 298 13.63 -11.06 8.31
C ALA A 298 12.50 -10.06 7.99
N TYR A 299 12.82 -8.83 7.57
CA TYR A 299 11.86 -7.71 7.58
C TYR A 299 11.57 -7.07 6.21
N GLY A 300 12.28 -7.45 5.14
CA GLY A 300 12.20 -6.80 3.82
C GLY A 300 12.84 -5.41 3.77
N TRP A 301 13.55 -5.00 4.82
CA TRP A 301 14.19 -3.68 4.92
C TRP A 301 15.57 -3.76 5.59
N CYS A 302 16.48 -2.90 5.16
CA CYS A 302 17.82 -2.76 5.73
C CYS A 302 18.21 -1.28 5.82
N PRO A 303 18.74 -0.78 6.95
CA PRO A 303 19.15 0.62 7.09
C PRO A 303 20.31 1.02 6.18
N LYS A 304 21.07 0.06 5.64
CA LYS A 304 22.13 0.32 4.64
C LYS A 304 21.59 0.46 3.22
N GLY A 305 20.34 0.04 2.95
CA GLY A 305 19.73 0.09 1.62
C GLY A 305 20.62 -0.52 0.53
N VAL A 306 20.74 0.19 -0.61
CA VAL A 306 21.64 -0.17 -1.72
C VAL A 306 23.14 -0.15 -1.36
N LYS A 307 23.53 0.42 -0.21
CA LYS A 307 24.92 0.43 0.29
C LYS A 307 25.22 -0.79 1.19
N CYS A 308 24.37 -1.81 1.17
CA CYS A 308 24.57 -3.03 1.93
C CYS A 308 25.56 -3.97 1.24
N LEU A 309 26.59 -4.42 1.95
CA LEU A 309 27.57 -5.41 1.46
C LEU A 309 27.08 -6.87 1.59
N GLN A 310 25.84 -7.07 2.03
CA GLN A 310 25.18 -8.37 2.18
C GLN A 310 24.02 -8.47 1.19
N SER A 311 23.73 -9.68 0.70
CA SER A 311 22.72 -9.89 -0.33
C SER A 311 21.30 -9.60 0.17
N HIS A 312 20.57 -8.80 -0.60
CA HIS A 312 19.12 -8.56 -0.45
C HIS A 312 18.30 -9.41 -1.44
N ASN A 313 18.91 -10.33 -2.20
CA ASN A 313 18.21 -11.15 -3.19
C ASN A 313 17.23 -12.12 -2.49
N ILE A 314 15.92 -11.87 -2.67
CA ILE A 314 14.84 -12.61 -2.01
C ILE A 314 14.79 -14.07 -2.43
N ASP A 315 15.21 -14.39 -3.65
CA ASP A 315 15.22 -15.76 -4.14
C ASP A 315 16.37 -16.57 -3.53
N LEU A 316 17.52 -15.95 -3.23
CA LEU A 316 18.57 -16.54 -2.39
C LEU A 316 18.13 -16.70 -0.92
N ILE A 317 17.41 -15.72 -0.38
CA ILE A 317 16.85 -15.74 0.98
C ILE A 317 15.88 -16.93 1.15
N ILE A 318 14.93 -17.11 0.22
CA ILE A 318 13.99 -18.25 0.23
C ILE A 318 14.76 -19.57 0.04
N ASP A 319 15.83 -19.57 -0.75
CA ASP A 319 16.69 -20.73 -0.96
C ASP A 319 17.41 -21.20 0.31
N GLU A 320 17.84 -20.28 1.17
CA GLU A 320 18.46 -20.59 2.46
C GLU A 320 17.41 -21.03 3.50
N ASP A 321 16.25 -20.35 3.54
CA ASP A 321 15.13 -20.74 4.41
C ASP A 321 14.59 -22.14 4.08
N ASP A 322 14.39 -22.49 2.80
CA ASP A 322 13.97 -23.82 2.34
C ASP A 322 14.98 -24.89 2.82
N LYS A 323 16.29 -24.64 2.67
CA LYS A 323 17.36 -25.57 3.09
C LYS A 323 17.41 -25.76 4.61
N LEU A 324 17.27 -24.67 5.37
CA LEU A 324 17.23 -24.72 6.84
C LEU A 324 15.96 -25.42 7.35
N GLY A 325 14.82 -25.16 6.72
CA GLY A 325 13.55 -25.85 6.99
C GLY A 325 13.63 -27.35 6.74
N GLU A 326 14.20 -27.76 5.60
CA GLU A 326 14.48 -29.17 5.31
C GLU A 326 15.40 -29.82 6.34
N GLN A 327 16.50 -29.17 6.72
CA GLN A 327 17.42 -29.70 7.73
C GLN A 327 16.74 -29.88 9.08
N LYS A 328 15.94 -28.90 9.54
CA LYS A 328 15.12 -29.01 10.75
C LYS A 328 14.13 -30.18 10.64
N ARG A 329 13.44 -30.34 9.50
CA ARG A 329 12.50 -31.45 9.25
C ARG A 329 13.20 -32.82 9.21
N LYS A 330 14.40 -32.92 8.63
CA LYS A 330 15.24 -34.12 8.61
C LYS A 330 15.68 -34.52 10.02
N LYS A 331 16.20 -33.57 10.82
CA LYS A 331 16.56 -33.78 12.24
C LYS A 331 15.36 -34.22 13.10
N ARG A 332 14.18 -33.61 12.92
CA ARG A 332 12.94 -34.02 13.61
C ARG A 332 12.52 -35.45 13.26
N LYS A 333 12.54 -35.82 11.97
CA LYS A 333 12.27 -37.21 11.53
C LYS A 333 13.26 -38.22 12.13
N GLN A 334 14.54 -37.85 12.29
CA GLN A 334 15.54 -38.69 12.95
C GLN A 334 15.27 -38.84 14.45
N LYS A 335 14.95 -37.75 15.18
CA LYS A 335 14.57 -37.83 16.61
C LYS A 335 13.33 -38.71 16.82
N TRP A 336 12.29 -38.53 15.98
CA TRP A 336 11.07 -39.35 16.03
C TRP A 336 11.35 -40.84 15.78
N LYS A 337 12.14 -41.18 14.75
CA LYS A 337 12.56 -42.58 14.51
C LYS A 337 13.35 -43.16 15.69
N ARG A 338 14.24 -42.38 16.31
CA ARG A 338 14.99 -42.84 17.49
C ARG A 338 14.08 -43.10 18.68
N TRP A 339 13.09 -42.23 18.93
CA TRP A 339 12.10 -42.42 19.99
C TRP A 339 11.22 -43.65 19.75
N LYS A 340 10.63 -43.80 18.55
CA LYS A 340 9.80 -44.96 18.22
C LYS A 340 10.57 -46.30 18.28
N ASN A 341 11.88 -46.28 18.07
CA ASN A 341 12.73 -47.47 18.21
C ASN A 341 13.12 -47.79 19.67
N THR A 342 12.74 -46.97 20.65
CA THR A 342 12.98 -47.20 22.10
C THR A 342 11.75 -47.79 22.81
N GLU A 343 10.54 -47.63 22.26
CA GLU A 343 9.28 -47.94 22.92
C GLU A 343 8.48 -49.06 22.22
N GLU A 344 8.99 -50.29 22.20
CA GLU A 344 8.21 -51.54 22.15
C GLU A 344 9.12 -52.79 22.30
N PRO A 345 8.70 -53.85 23.03
CA PRO A 345 8.31 -53.78 24.44
C PRO A 345 8.95 -54.89 25.32
N THR A 346 9.60 -54.54 26.42
CA THR A 346 10.02 -55.52 27.44
C THR A 346 8.85 -55.87 28.38
N LYS A 347 8.23 -57.03 28.18
CA LYS A 347 7.21 -57.58 29.10
C LYS A 347 7.82 -58.56 30.11
N VAL A 348 8.04 -58.11 31.36
CA VAL A 348 8.18 -58.99 32.54
C VAL A 348 7.54 -58.27 33.76
N PHE A 349 7.00 -59.05 34.70
CA PHE A 349 6.51 -58.66 36.03
C PHE A 349 7.66 -58.14 36.96
N GLU A 350 7.48 -57.58 38.16
CA GLU A 350 6.31 -57.49 39.07
C GLU A 350 6.38 -56.28 40.06
N GLN A 351 5.24 -56.01 40.73
CA GLN A 351 5.01 -55.32 42.03
C GLN A 351 5.63 -53.96 42.45
N GLU A 352 4.71 -53.09 42.88
CA GLU A 352 4.73 -52.12 44.01
C GLU A 352 5.79 -50.99 44.14
N GLY A 353 5.27 -49.76 44.26
CA GLY A 353 6.01 -48.55 44.64
C GLY A 353 5.16 -47.29 44.46
N SER A 354 4.96 -46.50 45.52
CA SER A 354 4.04 -45.34 45.51
C SER A 354 4.67 -44.05 44.99
N GLY A 355 4.00 -43.32 44.10
CA GLY A 355 4.33 -41.94 43.75
C GLY A 355 3.38 -41.33 42.73
N ARG A 356 2.61 -40.30 43.10
CA ARG A 356 1.83 -39.49 42.16
C ARG A 356 2.64 -38.25 41.76
N GLU A 357 3.06 -38.18 40.51
CA GLU A 357 3.11 -36.93 39.77
C GLU A 357 2.48 -37.15 38.39
N THR A 358 1.65 -36.22 37.94
CA THR A 358 0.91 -36.33 36.68
C THR A 358 1.39 -35.24 35.73
N GLU A 359 2.50 -35.50 35.05
CA GLU A 359 2.94 -34.62 33.96
C GLU A 359 1.89 -34.60 32.86
N GLN A 360 1.17 -33.49 32.75
CA GLN A 360 0.29 -33.24 31.62
C GLN A 360 1.14 -33.09 30.36
N VAL A 361 0.92 -33.97 29.38
CA VAL A 361 1.48 -33.83 28.02
C VAL A 361 0.85 -32.61 27.35
N GLN A 362 1.42 -31.43 27.60
CA GLN A 362 1.10 -30.23 26.86
C GLN A 362 1.63 -30.39 25.43
N ASN A 363 0.72 -30.74 24.50
CA ASN A 363 0.94 -30.59 23.06
C ASN A 363 1.01 -29.10 22.73
N GLY A 364 2.14 -28.47 23.06
CA GLY A 364 2.42 -27.09 22.71
C GLY A 364 2.47 -26.94 21.20
N GLU A 365 1.53 -26.19 20.64
CA GLU A 365 1.61 -25.77 19.24
C GLU A 365 2.87 -24.92 19.05
N GLU A 366 3.89 -25.49 18.40
CA GLU A 366 5.07 -24.71 18.03
C GLU A 366 4.63 -23.49 17.22
N GLY A 367 5.04 -22.30 17.66
CA GLY A 367 4.80 -21.05 16.93
C GLY A 367 5.47 -21.04 15.55
N PRO A 368 5.14 -20.05 14.70
CA PRO A 368 5.75 -19.93 13.38
C PRO A 368 7.29 -19.79 13.46
N PRO A 369 8.03 -20.28 12.44
CA PRO A 369 9.49 -20.38 12.48
C PRO A 369 10.18 -19.02 12.31
N ARG A 370 10.20 -18.22 13.39
CA ARG A 370 10.78 -16.86 13.38
C ARG A 370 12.31 -16.89 13.30
N LYS A 371 12.87 -15.93 12.55
CA LYS A 371 14.28 -15.49 12.67
C LYS A 371 14.45 -14.74 13.98
N GLN A 372 15.60 -14.88 14.64
CA GLN A 372 15.84 -14.40 15.99
C GLN A 372 15.88 -12.86 16.02
N SER A 373 15.15 -12.22 16.94
CA SER A 373 14.96 -10.77 16.92
C SER A 373 16.09 -10.02 17.62
N CYS A 374 17.04 -9.49 16.84
CA CYS A 374 18.04 -8.53 17.32
C CYS A 374 17.40 -7.15 17.59
N TYR A 375 16.66 -7.04 18.69
CA TYR A 375 16.31 -5.77 19.32
C TYR A 375 17.43 -5.37 20.28
N GLU A 376 18.42 -4.62 19.77
CA GLU A 376 19.31 -3.85 20.63
C GLU A 376 18.63 -2.50 20.95
N PRO A 377 18.46 -2.13 22.23
CA PRO A 377 18.16 -0.75 22.57
C PRO A 377 19.41 0.08 22.28
N VAL A 378 19.27 1.11 21.44
CA VAL A 378 20.36 2.06 21.20
C VAL A 378 20.56 2.89 22.46
N ALA A 379 21.56 2.52 23.25
CA ALA A 379 22.06 3.35 24.35
C ALA A 379 22.68 4.63 23.79
N ALA A 380 22.63 5.71 24.58
CA ALA A 380 23.27 6.97 24.21
C ALA A 380 24.74 6.97 24.62
N THR A 381 25.60 7.25 23.64
CA THR A 381 26.92 7.89 23.79
C THR A 381 27.00 8.88 22.63
N GLU A 382 27.16 10.19 22.88
CA GLU A 382 28.40 10.84 23.33
C GLU A 382 29.52 10.72 22.30
N LEU A 383 29.93 11.88 21.77
CA LEU A 383 31.12 12.06 20.95
C LEU A 383 31.79 13.37 21.39
N GLU A 384 32.63 13.21 22.41
CA GLU A 384 33.87 13.93 22.73
C GLU A 384 33.89 15.47 22.62
N GLU A 385 34.18 16.09 23.77
CA GLU A 385 34.63 17.48 23.87
C GLU A 385 36.00 17.66 23.17
N ILE A 386 36.25 18.85 22.63
CA ILE A 386 37.62 19.33 22.38
C ILE A 386 37.95 20.34 23.48
N THR A 387 39.01 20.05 24.23
CA THR A 387 39.39 20.75 25.46
C THR A 387 39.89 22.17 25.22
N CYS A 388 39.59 23.08 26.17
CA CYS A 388 40.43 24.25 26.42
C CYS A 388 40.51 24.51 27.94
N ASN A 389 41.70 24.35 28.53
CA ASN A 389 41.92 24.53 29.96
C ASN A 389 42.26 25.99 30.31
N SER A 390 41.62 26.54 31.35
CA SER A 390 42.25 27.52 32.22
C SER A 390 41.52 27.60 33.58
N GLU A 391 42.26 27.49 34.68
CA GLU A 391 41.72 27.65 36.04
C GLU A 391 41.74 29.14 36.45
N GLY A 392 40.68 29.63 37.11
CA GLY A 392 40.54 31.06 37.44
C GLY A 392 39.71 31.31 38.71
N LYS A 393 40.41 31.39 39.86
CA LYS A 393 39.88 31.56 41.23
C LYS A 393 38.87 32.72 41.46
N SER A 394 37.79 32.38 42.18
CA SER A 394 37.14 33.07 43.33
C SER A 394 36.94 34.60 43.39
N LEU A 395 35.69 35.02 43.74
CA LEU A 395 35.22 36.10 44.65
C LEU A 395 33.67 36.12 44.49
N GLU A 396 32.80 35.92 45.49
CA GLU A 396 32.44 36.70 46.71
C GLU A 396 31.44 37.88 46.50
N GLU A 397 30.24 37.66 47.06
CA GLU A 397 29.36 38.58 47.82
C GLU A 397 28.50 39.75 47.22
N ASN A 398 27.24 39.79 47.73
CA ASN A 398 26.30 40.92 47.94
C ASN A 398 25.74 41.69 46.71
N SER A 399 24.56 42.33 46.69
CA SER A 399 23.46 42.61 47.66
C SER A 399 22.12 42.72 46.85
N MET A 400 20.91 42.36 47.31
CA MET A 400 20.03 42.81 48.42
C MET A 400 19.07 43.98 48.03
N ASP A 401 17.90 44.06 48.72
CA ASP A 401 16.76 45.01 48.57
C ASP A 401 15.86 44.92 47.30
N ALA A 402 14.52 45.12 47.33
CA ALA A 402 13.52 45.13 48.42
C ALA A 402 12.07 44.97 47.85
N GLU A 403 11.08 44.67 48.70
CA GLU A 403 9.63 44.55 48.36
C GLU A 403 8.87 45.91 48.59
N ALA A 404 7.54 46.13 48.42
CA ALA A 404 6.34 45.29 48.25
C ALA A 404 5.07 46.11 47.79
N GLU A 405 3.91 45.45 47.61
CA GLU A 405 2.50 45.97 47.79
C GLU A 405 1.90 47.02 46.78
N ILE A 406 0.59 47.10 46.42
CA ILE A 406 -0.60 46.18 46.50
C ILE A 406 -1.82 46.69 45.63
N SER A 407 -2.78 45.82 45.27
CA SER A 407 -4.21 46.09 44.86
C SER A 407 -4.50 46.72 43.46
N SER A 408 -5.62 46.51 42.74
CA SER A 408 -6.98 45.96 43.06
C SER A 408 -7.67 45.20 41.89
N ASP A 409 -8.76 44.47 42.18
CA ASP A 409 -9.75 43.83 41.26
C ASP A 409 -10.65 44.83 40.46
N THR A 410 -11.64 44.49 39.59
CA THR A 410 -12.46 43.25 39.37
C THR A 410 -13.07 43.18 37.93
N SER A 411 -13.74 42.07 37.58
CA SER A 411 -14.61 41.85 36.39
C SER A 411 -16.10 41.68 36.79
N ALA A 412 -17.14 41.44 35.96
CA ALA A 412 -17.30 41.06 34.53
C ALA A 412 -18.54 41.80 33.91
N GLN A 413 -19.46 41.34 33.02
CA GLN A 413 -19.78 40.06 32.34
C GLN A 413 -20.71 40.33 31.10
N TRP A 414 -21.17 39.28 30.40
CA TRP A 414 -22.27 39.28 29.41
C TRP A 414 -23.37 38.24 29.75
N GLU A 415 -24.64 38.47 29.38
CA GLU A 415 -25.68 37.49 28.97
C GLU A 415 -27.02 38.21 28.60
N LYS A 416 -28.10 37.45 28.34
CA LYS A 416 -29.41 37.79 27.71
C LYS A 416 -30.37 38.59 28.66
N ASP A 417 -31.64 38.95 28.36
CA ASP A 417 -32.64 38.41 27.39
C ASP A 417 -33.86 39.35 27.10
N VAL A 418 -34.75 38.89 26.19
CA VAL A 418 -36.13 39.32 25.80
C VAL A 418 -36.89 40.43 26.60
N GLY A 419 -37.56 41.36 25.87
CA GLY A 419 -38.70 42.16 26.38
C GLY A 419 -39.38 43.09 25.34
N SER A 420 -40.71 43.04 25.18
CA SER A 420 -41.49 43.72 24.11
C SER A 420 -42.31 44.94 24.59
N THR A 421 -42.50 45.99 23.76
CA THR A 421 -43.83 46.57 23.42
C THR A 421 -43.79 47.64 22.30
N GLU A 422 -44.96 47.84 21.68
CA GLU A 422 -45.42 48.78 20.61
C GLU A 422 -44.98 50.26 20.78
N GLY A 423 -44.82 51.13 19.75
CA GLY A 423 -45.02 51.11 18.28
C GLY A 423 -44.62 52.49 17.68
N THR A 424 -45.13 53.11 16.58
CA THR A 424 -46.15 52.82 15.54
C THR A 424 -46.03 53.86 14.36
N ALA A 425 -46.49 53.51 13.14
CA ALA A 425 -46.95 54.40 12.01
C ALA A 425 -45.97 55.08 10.99
N ALA A 426 -46.51 55.28 9.77
CA ALA A 426 -46.21 56.30 8.72
C ALA A 426 -45.03 56.18 7.71
N GLN A 427 -45.25 55.37 6.66
CA GLN A 427 -45.17 55.70 5.20
C GLN A 427 -44.18 56.74 4.59
N ALA A 428 -43.40 56.25 3.60
CA ALA A 428 -43.34 56.69 2.17
C ALA A 428 -42.38 57.79 1.63
N ALA A 429 -42.21 57.72 0.29
CA ALA A 429 -41.68 58.69 -0.69
C ALA A 429 -40.15 58.81 -0.92
N ALA A 430 -39.78 59.39 -2.07
CA ALA A 430 -38.40 59.47 -2.60
C ALA A 430 -38.15 60.76 -3.41
N ALA A 431 -36.93 61.32 -3.32
CA ALA A 431 -36.25 62.29 -4.21
C ALA A 431 -34.78 62.41 -3.72
N VAL A 432 -33.70 62.35 -4.51
CA VAL A 432 -33.24 63.15 -5.68
C VAL A 432 -32.73 64.55 -5.30
N SER A 433 -31.49 64.87 -5.72
CA SER A 433 -30.78 66.19 -5.79
C SER A 433 -29.55 66.33 -4.87
N PRO A 434 -28.54 67.18 -5.20
CA PRO A 434 -28.16 67.77 -6.51
C PRO A 434 -26.66 67.59 -6.86
N SER A 435 -26.19 68.24 -7.94
CA SER A 435 -24.77 68.35 -8.33
C SER A 435 -24.45 69.73 -8.91
N ALA A 436 -23.22 70.21 -8.72
CA ALA A 436 -22.61 71.44 -9.28
C ALA A 436 -21.10 71.42 -8.91
N GLU A 437 -20.11 71.90 -9.67
CA GLU A 437 -19.94 72.40 -11.05
C GLU A 437 -18.48 72.04 -11.46
N GLY A 438 -18.13 71.70 -12.71
CA GLY A 438 -17.82 72.61 -13.83
C GLY A 438 -16.30 72.66 -14.10
N ASN A 439 -15.74 72.82 -15.31
CA ASN A 439 -16.31 73.00 -16.65
C ASN A 439 -15.27 72.70 -17.76
N ALA A 440 -15.73 72.26 -18.94
CA ALA A 440 -15.11 72.40 -20.29
C ALA A 440 -13.68 71.82 -20.53
N SER A 441 -13.22 71.44 -21.75
CA SER A 441 -13.76 71.29 -23.12
C SER A 441 -12.71 70.53 -23.96
N GLY A 442 -12.97 69.82 -25.07
CA GLY A 442 -14.17 69.47 -25.85
C GLY A 442 -13.76 68.92 -27.25
N SER A 443 -14.66 68.25 -28.00
CA SER A 443 -14.64 67.97 -29.48
C SER A 443 -13.35 67.41 -30.17
N ASP A 444 -13.35 66.47 -31.12
CA ASP A 444 -14.43 65.66 -31.72
C ASP A 444 -13.87 64.45 -32.53
N GLN A 445 -14.74 63.46 -32.80
CA GLN A 445 -14.85 62.53 -33.94
C GLN A 445 -13.66 61.91 -34.76
N ALA A 446 -13.87 60.60 -35.02
CA ALA A 446 -13.78 59.90 -36.33
C ALA A 446 -12.47 59.22 -36.81
N GLU A 447 -12.63 58.42 -37.89
CA GLU A 447 -11.82 57.26 -38.27
C GLU A 447 -10.83 57.49 -39.44
N ALA A 448 -9.98 56.46 -39.64
CA ALA A 448 -9.36 56.01 -40.90
C ALA A 448 -7.95 56.49 -41.32
N LYS A 449 -7.25 55.55 -41.97
CA LYS A 449 -5.95 55.60 -42.68
C LYS A 449 -6.06 56.33 -44.04
N PRO A 450 -4.98 56.59 -44.85
CA PRO A 450 -3.60 56.05 -44.78
C PRO A 450 -2.44 57.06 -45.08
N GLU A 451 -1.25 56.50 -45.33
CA GLU A 451 -0.13 57.01 -46.16
C GLU A 451 0.97 57.93 -45.57
N VAL A 452 2.09 57.99 -46.32
CA VAL A 452 3.51 58.17 -45.91
C VAL A 452 4.26 58.76 -47.12
N PRO A 453 5.12 59.82 -47.02
CA PRO A 453 6.58 59.65 -46.78
C PRO A 453 7.27 60.90 -46.12
N THR A 454 8.61 61.08 -45.95
CA THR A 454 9.82 60.38 -46.43
C THR A 454 11.05 60.63 -45.51
N GLY A 455 11.98 59.66 -45.43
CA GLY A 455 13.42 59.88 -45.12
C GLY A 455 13.82 59.93 -43.62
N MET A 456 15.08 59.65 -43.24
CA MET A 456 16.23 59.08 -43.99
C MET A 456 17.30 58.55 -43.02
N GLY A 457 17.94 57.41 -43.33
CA GLY A 457 19.08 56.83 -42.58
C GLY A 457 18.68 55.68 -41.62
N SER A 458 19.03 54.39 -41.75
CA SER A 458 20.11 53.62 -42.42
C SER A 458 21.20 53.09 -41.47
N VAL A 459 21.01 51.87 -40.95
CA VAL A 459 22.06 50.86 -40.67
C VAL A 459 21.53 49.48 -41.11
N HIS A 460 22.41 48.55 -41.48
CA HIS A 460 22.11 47.37 -42.29
C HIS A 460 21.58 46.12 -41.57
N HIS A 461 20.67 45.40 -42.24
CA HIS A 461 20.48 43.95 -42.15
C HIS A 461 21.54 43.22 -43.02
N PRO A 462 21.85 41.95 -42.74
CA PRO A 462 21.16 40.82 -43.40
C PRO A 462 20.84 39.66 -42.43
N ASP A 463 20.34 38.47 -42.78
CA ASP A 463 19.24 38.06 -43.69
C ASP A 463 18.82 36.60 -43.32
N ILE A 464 17.71 36.08 -43.85
CA ILE A 464 17.33 34.65 -43.80
C ILE A 464 16.91 34.20 -45.22
N PRO A 465 17.38 33.07 -45.75
CA PRO A 465 16.84 32.46 -46.97
C PRO A 465 15.83 31.33 -46.66
N GLU A 466 14.65 31.39 -47.28
CA GLU A 466 13.79 30.22 -47.46
C GLU A 466 14.14 29.53 -48.79
N THR A 467 14.26 28.19 -48.82
CA THR A 467 14.00 27.38 -50.03
C THR A 467 13.88 25.88 -49.74
N GLU A 468 12.78 25.31 -50.25
CA GLU A 468 12.59 23.94 -50.78
C GLU A 468 13.27 22.70 -50.15
N ALA A 469 12.43 21.92 -49.45
CA ALA A 469 12.29 20.45 -49.54
C ALA A 469 13.50 19.56 -49.95
N ALA A 470 14.07 18.87 -48.96
CA ALA A 470 14.74 17.58 -49.17
C ALA A 470 14.44 16.61 -48.00
N CYS A 471 14.30 15.31 -48.30
CA CYS A 471 13.98 14.29 -47.29
C CYS A 471 15.25 13.78 -46.59
N ALA A 472 15.33 13.91 -45.27
CA ALA A 472 16.37 13.31 -44.44
C ALA A 472 15.78 12.70 -43.16
N THR A 473 16.14 11.46 -42.84
CA THR A 473 15.68 10.76 -41.64
C THR A 473 16.57 11.12 -40.44
N GLU A 474 16.11 12.01 -39.57
CA GLU A 474 16.77 12.22 -38.28
C GLU A 474 16.44 11.07 -37.33
N LYS A 475 17.48 10.46 -36.75
CA LYS A 475 17.33 9.49 -35.67
C LYS A 475 17.27 10.25 -34.35
N GLU A 476 16.14 10.23 -33.69
CA GLU A 476 16.05 10.67 -32.30
C GLU A 476 17.07 9.89 -31.46
N LYS A 477 17.95 10.64 -30.80
CA LYS A 477 19.12 10.08 -30.12
C LYS A 477 18.79 9.90 -28.65
N GLU A 478 18.07 8.82 -28.33
CA GLU A 478 17.69 8.48 -26.96
C GLU A 478 18.91 8.58 -26.02
N THR A 479 18.83 9.51 -25.07
CA THR A 479 19.82 9.65 -24.00
C THR A 479 19.60 8.54 -22.98
N HIS A 480 20.04 7.33 -23.33
CA HIS A 480 20.07 6.18 -22.45
C HIS A 480 20.94 6.46 -21.21
N GLY A 481 20.33 6.99 -20.15
CA GLY A 481 20.77 6.69 -18.80
C GLY A 481 20.71 5.18 -18.56
N PRO A 482 21.53 4.63 -17.65
CA PRO A 482 21.42 3.22 -17.29
C PRO A 482 19.99 2.95 -16.76
N PRO A 483 19.31 1.87 -17.20
CA PRO A 483 17.97 1.57 -16.73
C PRO A 483 18.02 1.39 -15.21
N SER A 484 17.27 2.22 -14.48
CA SER A 484 17.04 1.99 -13.06
C SER A 484 16.38 0.62 -12.88
N GLN A 485 16.78 -0.12 -11.85
CA GLN A 485 16.16 -1.41 -11.52
C GLN A 485 14.67 -1.17 -11.31
N GLY A 486 13.85 -1.64 -12.27
CA GLY A 486 12.44 -1.29 -12.35
C GLY A 486 11.71 -1.69 -11.07
N GLY A 487 11.29 -0.70 -10.29
CA GLY A 487 10.76 -0.92 -8.94
C GLY A 487 9.61 -1.92 -8.93
N THR A 488 9.70 -2.87 -8.00
CA THR A 488 8.66 -3.85 -7.72
C THR A 488 7.46 -3.19 -7.05
N HIS A 489 7.70 -2.22 -6.18
CA HIS A 489 6.67 -1.44 -5.49
C HIS A 489 5.96 -0.46 -6.42
N ARG A 490 4.77 -0.87 -6.87
CA ARG A 490 3.72 0.01 -7.38
C ARG A 490 2.40 -0.59 -6.90
N ALA A 491 1.60 0.16 -6.14
CA ALA A 491 0.33 -0.32 -5.55
C ALA A 491 -0.52 -1.26 -6.45
N GLY A 492 -0.68 -1.00 -7.76
CA GLY A 492 -1.38 -1.94 -8.66
C GLY A 492 -0.76 -3.34 -8.72
N PHE A 493 0.57 -3.44 -8.75
CA PHE A 493 1.30 -4.72 -8.72
C PHE A 493 1.36 -5.32 -7.32
N ASP A 494 1.49 -4.51 -6.26
CA ASP A 494 1.50 -4.97 -4.87
C ASP A 494 0.11 -5.50 -4.44
N ALA A 495 -0.97 -4.90 -4.92
CA ALA A 495 -2.34 -5.44 -4.85
C ALA A 495 -2.47 -6.79 -5.60
N PHE A 496 -1.81 -6.95 -6.76
CA PHE A 496 -1.78 -8.23 -7.47
C PHE A 496 -0.99 -9.31 -6.69
N MET A 497 0.20 -8.96 -6.16
CA MET A 497 0.99 -9.87 -5.31
C MET A 497 0.18 -10.33 -4.10
N THR A 498 -0.54 -9.39 -3.45
CA THR A 498 -1.47 -9.64 -2.35
C THR A 498 -2.57 -10.63 -2.75
N GLY A 499 -3.30 -10.36 -3.84
CA GLY A 499 -4.35 -11.25 -4.32
C GLY A 499 -3.84 -12.65 -4.72
N TYR A 500 -2.64 -12.74 -5.29
CA TYR A 500 -2.00 -14.01 -5.66
C TYR A 500 -1.68 -14.87 -4.42
N ILE A 501 -1.14 -14.25 -3.36
CA ILE A 501 -0.89 -14.94 -2.09
C ILE A 501 -2.21 -15.53 -1.56
N MET A 502 -3.29 -14.74 -1.53
CA MET A 502 -4.57 -15.21 -1.02
C MET A 502 -5.17 -16.35 -1.88
N ALA A 503 -5.10 -16.26 -3.21
CA ALA A 503 -5.55 -17.33 -4.10
C ALA A 503 -4.77 -18.65 -3.88
N TYR A 504 -3.46 -18.56 -3.61
CA TYR A 504 -2.61 -19.71 -3.31
C TYR A 504 -2.92 -20.32 -1.94
N VAL A 505 -3.07 -19.49 -0.89
CA VAL A 505 -3.48 -19.95 0.45
C VAL A 505 -4.85 -20.64 0.40
N TRP A 506 -5.81 -20.05 -0.33
CA TRP A 506 -7.13 -20.61 -0.52
C TRP A 506 -7.09 -21.99 -1.19
N MET A 507 -6.31 -22.14 -2.27
CA MET A 507 -6.09 -23.44 -2.93
C MET A 507 -5.57 -24.50 -1.93
N LEU A 508 -4.51 -24.17 -1.17
CA LEU A 508 -3.89 -25.09 -0.20
C LEU A 508 -4.82 -25.51 0.96
N LYS A 509 -5.87 -24.72 1.24
CA LYS A 509 -6.91 -25.03 2.23
C LYS A 509 -8.06 -25.83 1.63
N LYS A 510 -8.55 -25.45 0.44
CA LYS A 510 -9.60 -26.15 -0.30
C LYS A 510 -9.23 -27.60 -0.63
N GLY A 511 -7.95 -27.89 -0.88
CA GLY A 511 -7.43 -29.25 -1.06
C GLY A 511 -7.33 -30.11 0.20
N LYS A 512 -7.73 -29.62 1.39
CA LYS A 512 -7.60 -30.34 2.68
C LYS A 512 -8.92 -30.56 3.40
N ASN A 513 -9.84 -29.59 3.33
CA ASN A 513 -11.19 -29.70 3.89
C ASN A 513 -12.21 -29.40 2.80
N MET A 514 -13.07 -30.37 2.47
CA MET A 514 -14.30 -30.12 1.73
C MET A 514 -15.50 -30.46 2.60
N ASP A 515 -16.05 -29.42 3.23
CA ASP A 515 -17.48 -29.32 3.46
C ASP A 515 -17.91 -27.97 2.86
N MET A 516 -18.77 -27.96 1.83
CA MET A 516 -19.20 -26.73 1.16
C MET A 516 -20.37 -26.06 1.89
N GLY A 517 -20.22 -25.90 3.21
CA GLY A 517 -21.17 -25.19 4.06
C GLY A 517 -21.17 -23.68 3.80
N ALA A 518 -22.22 -22.99 4.28
CA ALA A 518 -22.42 -21.54 4.15
C ALA A 518 -21.51 -20.72 5.10
N GLY A 519 -20.23 -21.08 5.20
CA GLY A 519 -19.24 -20.40 6.03
C GLY A 519 -18.49 -19.26 5.30
N PRO A 520 -17.75 -18.41 6.05
CA PRO A 520 -16.88 -17.39 5.46
C PRO A 520 -15.74 -18.03 4.65
N TRP A 521 -15.26 -17.32 3.61
CA TRP A 521 -14.39 -17.88 2.56
C TRP A 521 -13.18 -18.67 3.10
N LEU A 522 -12.33 -18.04 3.92
CA LEU A 522 -11.30 -18.72 4.71
C LEU A 522 -11.55 -18.46 6.22
N PRO A 523 -12.22 -19.36 6.96
CA PRO A 523 -12.65 -19.09 8.34
C PRO A 523 -11.51 -18.68 9.27
N ASP A 524 -10.34 -19.32 9.11
CA ASP A 524 -9.18 -19.10 9.97
C ASP A 524 -8.61 -17.67 9.87
N CYS A 525 -8.82 -16.97 8.74
CA CYS A 525 -8.34 -15.61 8.49
C CYS A 525 -9.46 -14.55 8.43
N HIS A 526 -10.74 -14.95 8.49
CA HIS A 526 -11.87 -14.04 8.30
C HIS A 526 -11.89 -12.92 9.34
N ASN A 527 -11.85 -11.67 8.88
CA ASN A 527 -11.86 -10.45 9.69
C ASN A 527 -10.70 -10.37 10.70
N LYS A 528 -9.53 -10.91 10.37
CA LYS A 528 -8.30 -10.81 11.17
C LYS A 528 -7.25 -9.98 10.43
N LEU A 529 -6.97 -8.77 10.90
CA LEU A 529 -5.88 -7.93 10.40
C LEU A 529 -4.59 -8.16 11.18
N TYR A 530 -3.46 -8.16 10.47
CA TYR A 530 -2.15 -8.35 11.10
C TYR A 530 -1.73 -7.11 11.90
N LEU A 531 -1.22 -7.33 13.12
CA LEU A 531 -0.68 -6.26 13.97
C LEU A 531 0.82 -6.47 14.20
N SER A 532 1.64 -5.74 13.45
CA SER A 532 3.10 -5.74 13.64
C SER A 532 3.47 -5.46 15.11
N GLY A 533 4.26 -6.36 15.72
CA GLY A 533 4.65 -6.29 17.13
C GLY A 533 3.64 -6.87 18.14
N LYS A 534 2.60 -7.58 17.69
CA LYS A 534 1.63 -8.28 18.57
C LYS A 534 1.49 -9.76 18.19
N SER A 535 1.11 -10.58 19.16
CA SER A 535 0.82 -12.01 19.00
C SER A 535 -0.60 -12.30 18.51
N VAL A 536 -1.53 -11.35 18.68
CA VAL A 536 -2.94 -11.44 18.29
C VAL A 536 -3.28 -10.43 17.19
N PRO A 537 -4.16 -10.78 16.23
CA PRO A 537 -4.63 -9.86 15.20
C PRO A 537 -5.63 -8.84 15.76
N LEU A 538 -5.90 -7.78 15.00
CA LEU A 538 -7.10 -6.97 15.20
C LEU A 538 -8.29 -7.69 14.58
N GLN A 539 -9.34 -7.93 15.36
CA GLN A 539 -10.57 -8.55 14.89
C GLN A 539 -11.58 -7.49 14.41
N ILE A 540 -11.94 -7.53 13.13
CA ILE A 540 -12.94 -6.64 12.53
C ILE A 540 -14.34 -7.19 12.82
N ALA A 541 -14.92 -6.75 13.93
CA ALA A 541 -16.27 -7.13 14.33
C ALA A 541 -17.03 -5.95 14.92
N LYS A 542 -18.36 -6.02 14.79
CA LYS A 542 -19.30 -5.18 15.52
C LYS A 542 -19.36 -5.60 16.99
N SER A 543 -18.95 -4.72 17.88
CA SER A 543 -19.09 -4.93 19.33
C SER A 543 -20.50 -4.60 19.79
N LEU A 544 -21.01 -5.32 20.80
CA LEU A 544 -22.31 -5.04 21.43
C LEU A 544 -22.40 -3.60 22.00
N PHE A 545 -21.26 -3.01 22.33
CA PHE A 545 -21.16 -1.66 22.91
C PHE A 545 -20.83 -0.58 21.86
N SER A 546 -20.45 -0.96 20.64
CA SER A 546 -20.06 -0.03 19.58
C SER A 546 -21.22 0.22 18.62
N LYS A 547 -21.51 1.50 18.37
CA LYS A 547 -22.45 1.94 17.34
C LYS A 547 -21.67 2.40 16.11
N SER A 548 -22.20 2.07 14.94
CA SER A 548 -21.70 2.52 13.65
C SER A 548 -21.75 4.06 13.55
N SER A 549 -20.85 4.69 12.78
CA SER A 549 -20.81 6.16 12.68
C SER A 549 -22.02 6.73 11.93
N LYS A 550 -22.36 8.00 12.18
CA LYS A 550 -23.53 8.66 11.55
C LYS A 550 -23.39 8.73 10.03
N ALA A 551 -22.22 9.14 9.53
CA ALA A 551 -21.93 9.25 8.10
C ALA A 551 -21.97 7.88 7.40
N HIS A 552 -21.36 6.85 8.00
CA HIS A 552 -21.49 5.47 7.55
C HIS A 552 -22.96 5.01 7.51
N SER A 553 -23.73 5.26 8.58
CA SER A 553 -25.15 4.89 8.67
C SER A 553 -26.04 5.57 7.60
N GLN A 554 -25.61 6.71 7.07
CA GLN A 554 -26.27 7.38 5.93
C GLN A 554 -25.79 6.79 4.59
N LYS A 555 -24.47 6.64 4.41
CA LYS A 555 -23.85 6.05 3.21
C LYS A 555 -24.33 4.63 2.94
N MET A 556 -24.35 3.76 3.95
CA MET A 556 -24.78 2.37 3.78
C MET A 556 -26.24 2.24 3.35
N LYS A 557 -27.14 3.14 3.82
CA LYS A 557 -28.51 3.21 3.32
C LYS A 557 -28.56 3.52 1.83
N LEU A 558 -27.82 4.55 1.38
CA LEU A 558 -27.75 4.93 -0.04
C LEU A 558 -26.99 3.89 -0.90
N ALA A 559 -26.00 3.21 -0.34
CA ALA A 559 -25.20 2.20 -1.04
C ALA A 559 -25.98 0.91 -1.26
N TRP A 560 -26.83 0.51 -0.30
CA TRP A 560 -27.56 -0.76 -0.33
C TRP A 560 -29.05 -0.66 -0.70
N ALA A 561 -29.68 0.53 -0.67
CA ALA A 561 -31.04 0.70 -1.20
C ALA A 561 -31.11 0.70 -2.73
N SER A 562 -29.96 0.69 -3.41
CA SER A 562 -29.84 0.73 -4.88
C SER A 562 -29.29 -0.58 -5.47
N GLY A 563 -29.49 -1.72 -4.81
CA GLY A 563 -28.88 -3.01 -5.18
C GLY A 563 -29.80 -4.21 -5.04
#